data_AF-A0A9E4ZB52-F1
#
_entry.id   AF-A0A9E4ZB52-F1
#
_cell.length_a   1.000
_cell.length_b   1.000
_cell.length_c   1.000
_cell.angle_alpha   90.00
_cell.angle_beta   90.00
_cell.angle_gamma   90.00
#
_symmetry.space_group_name_H-M   'P 1'
#
loop_
_entity.id
_entity.type
_entity.pdbx_description
1 polymer ?
#
loop_
_entity_poly.entity_id
_entity_poly.type
_entity_poly.pdbx_seq_one_letter_code
_entity_poly.pdbx_strand_id
1 'polypeptide(L)'
;MEAAFGPGSPIFDQTTERLGRIFSQAGQTPPVAARFREWQRRRDNIHGQKSPRAPSTQELFIRQTYLALLARLTARRFVAPRRPISGAEEILEVINVDYFSRRGIGNFGEGD
;
A
#
# COMPACT_ATOMS: atom_id res chain seq x y z
N MET A 1 3.55 18.14 1.61
CA MET A 1 3.58 16.66 1.49
C MET A 1 3.43 16.21 0.04
N GLU A 2 2.51 16.80 -0.74
CA GLU A 2 2.33 16.48 -2.17
C GLU A 2 3.59 16.61 -3.02
N ALA A 3 4.44 17.63 -2.78
CA ALA A 3 5.63 17.85 -3.60
C ALA A 3 6.69 16.73 -3.52
N ALA A 4 6.73 15.95 -2.42
CA ALA A 4 7.77 14.94 -2.21
C ALA A 4 7.28 13.50 -2.41
N PHE A 5 6.00 13.22 -2.13
CA PHE A 5 5.44 11.86 -2.13
C PHE A 5 4.24 11.70 -3.09
N GLY A 6 3.84 12.75 -3.80
CA GLY A 6 2.75 12.71 -4.77
C GLY A 6 3.20 12.31 -6.18
N PRO A 7 2.25 12.08 -7.11
CA PRO A 7 2.54 11.85 -8.52
C PRO A 7 3.45 12.94 -9.10
N GLY A 8 4.43 12.54 -9.93
CA GLY A 8 5.43 13.45 -10.51
C GLY A 8 6.61 13.76 -9.59
N SER A 9 6.65 13.19 -8.38
CA SER A 9 7.84 13.23 -7.53
C SER A 9 8.77 12.04 -7.80
N PRO A 10 10.10 12.20 -7.70
CA PRO A 10 11.04 11.09 -7.88
C PRO A 10 10.80 9.92 -6.92
N ILE A 11 10.35 10.20 -5.69
CA ILE A 11 10.06 9.16 -4.70
C ILE A 11 8.85 8.34 -5.15
N PHE A 12 7.78 9.00 -5.60
CA PHE A 12 6.60 8.31 -6.10
C PHE A 12 6.94 7.44 -7.32
N ASP A 13 7.63 8.00 -8.31
CA ASP A 13 7.94 7.31 -9.57
C ASP A 13 8.83 6.08 -9.32
N GLN A 14 9.93 6.25 -8.58
CA GLN A 14 10.84 5.14 -8.26
C GLN A 14 10.17 4.06 -7.40
N THR A 15 9.34 4.47 -6.43
CA THR A 15 8.69 3.50 -5.53
C THR A 15 7.62 2.71 -6.26
N THR A 16 6.77 3.39 -7.05
CA THR A 16 5.71 2.72 -7.81
C THR A 16 6.28 1.83 -8.92
N GLU A 17 7.39 2.21 -9.56
CA GLU A 17 8.12 1.34 -10.48
C GLU A 17 8.62 0.06 -9.78
N ARG A 18 9.28 0.19 -8.63
CA ARG A 18 9.78 -0.96 -7.86
C ARG A 18 8.64 -1.87 -7.40
N LEU A 19 7.55 -1.31 -6.89
CA LEU A 19 6.36 -2.07 -6.53
C LEU A 19 5.76 -2.80 -7.73
N GLY A 20 5.74 -2.15 -8.90
CA GLY A 20 5.32 -2.77 -10.16
C GLY A 20 6.16 -3.99 -10.52
N ARG A 21 7.49 -3.90 -10.40
CA ARG A 21 8.41 -5.04 -10.63
C ARG A 21 8.16 -6.17 -9.63
N ILE A 22 8.04 -5.87 -8.34
CA ILE A 22 7.74 -6.86 -7.30
C ILE A 22 6.42 -7.57 -7.62
N PHE A 23 5.38 -6.82 -7.98
CA PHE A 23 4.09 -7.39 -8.33
C PHE A 23 4.16 -8.23 -9.62
N SER A 24 4.93 -7.84 -10.63
CA SER A 24 5.11 -8.67 -11.83
C SER A 24 5.76 -10.03 -11.53
N GLN A 25 6.62 -10.09 -10.51
CA GLN A 25 7.31 -11.31 -10.09
C GLN A 25 6.44 -12.19 -9.19
N ALA A 26 5.70 -11.58 -8.25
CA ALA A 26 4.95 -12.28 -7.22
C ALA A 26 3.43 -12.31 -7.45
N GLY A 27 2.91 -11.65 -8.48
CA GLY A 27 1.47 -11.46 -8.71
C GLY A 27 0.69 -12.76 -8.90
N GLN A 28 1.36 -13.84 -9.32
CA GLN A 28 0.77 -15.17 -9.48
C GLN A 28 0.89 -16.04 -8.23
N THR A 29 1.64 -15.61 -7.22
CA THR A 29 1.74 -16.32 -5.93
C THR A 29 0.34 -16.33 -5.27
N PRO A 30 -0.19 -17.49 -4.82
CA PRO A 30 -1.61 -17.59 -4.49
C PRO A 30 -2.14 -16.55 -3.47
N PRO A 31 -1.42 -16.24 -2.37
CA PRO A 31 -1.82 -15.17 -1.46
C PRO A 31 -1.91 -13.78 -2.11
N VAL A 32 -0.98 -13.45 -3.02
CA VAL A 32 -0.93 -12.15 -3.70
C VAL A 32 -2.05 -12.04 -4.73
N ALA A 33 -2.23 -13.11 -5.52
CA ALA A 33 -3.30 -13.18 -6.52
C ALA A 33 -4.69 -13.07 -5.87
N ALA A 34 -4.90 -13.72 -4.71
CA ALA A 34 -6.14 -13.65 -3.96
C ALA A 34 -6.44 -12.21 -3.50
N ARG A 35 -5.46 -11.52 -2.90
CA ARG A 35 -5.60 -10.12 -2.46
C ARG A 35 -5.83 -9.16 -3.61
N PHE A 36 -5.17 -9.35 -4.75
CA PHE A 36 -5.40 -8.52 -5.94
C PHE A 36 -6.83 -8.68 -6.48
N ARG A 37 -7.34 -9.92 -6.57
CA ARG A 37 -8.72 -10.18 -7.00
C ARG A 37 -9.75 -9.63 -6.02
N GLU A 38 -9.50 -9.77 -4.72
CA GLU A 38 -10.35 -9.20 -3.68
C GLU A 38 -10.44 -7.68 -3.81
N TRP A 39 -9.30 -7.02 -3.90
CA TRP A 39 -9.22 -5.58 -4.13
C TRP A 39 -9.98 -5.16 -5.40
N GLN A 40 -9.79 -5.89 -6.50
CA GLN A 40 -10.47 -5.60 -7.77
C GLN A 40 -12.00 -5.70 -7.62
N ARG A 41 -12.50 -6.76 -6.96
CA ARG A 41 -13.95 -6.93 -6.70
C ARG A 41 -14.52 -5.74 -5.92
N ARG A 42 -13.84 -5.30 -4.86
CA ARG A 42 -14.28 -4.14 -4.05
C ARG A 42 -14.32 -2.86 -4.87
N ARG A 43 -13.29 -2.64 -5.69
CA ARG A 43 -13.25 -1.49 -6.60
C ARG A 43 -14.42 -1.51 -7.59
N ASP A 44 -14.65 -2.65 -8.24
CA ASP A 44 -15.68 -2.78 -9.27
C ASP A 44 -17.08 -2.56 -8.68
N ASN A 45 -17.31 -2.97 -7.43
CA ASN A 45 -18.55 -2.70 -6.69
C ASN A 45 -18.76 -1.20 -6.41
N ILE A 46 -17.71 -0.43 -6.15
CA ILE A 46 -17.81 0.99 -5.77
C ILE A 46 -17.88 1.90 -7.01
N HIS A 47 -17.11 1.58 -8.06
CA HIS A 47 -16.81 2.53 -9.13
C HIS A 47 -17.43 2.20 -10.49
N GLY A 48 -18.23 1.12 -10.62
CA GLY A 48 -19.10 0.84 -11.78
C GLY A 48 -18.58 1.24 -13.17
N GLN A 49 -18.01 0.28 -13.91
CA GLN A 49 -17.48 0.39 -15.28
C GLN A 49 -16.34 1.42 -15.51
N LYS A 50 -15.25 0.94 -16.11
CA LYS A 50 -14.00 1.68 -16.32
C LYS A 50 -14.16 2.83 -17.31
N SER A 51 -13.84 4.05 -16.89
CA SER A 51 -13.58 5.16 -17.81
C SER A 51 -12.39 4.84 -18.73
N PRO A 52 -12.45 5.12 -20.03
CA PRO A 52 -11.34 4.87 -20.98
C PRO A 52 -10.07 5.69 -20.69
N ARG A 53 -10.13 6.70 -19.80
CA ARG A 53 -8.97 7.47 -19.31
C ARG A 53 -8.43 6.99 -17.96
N ALA A 54 -9.03 5.94 -17.38
CA ALA A 54 -8.59 5.44 -16.08
C ALA A 54 -7.26 4.65 -16.21
N PRO A 55 -6.36 4.74 -15.21
CA PRO A 55 -5.20 3.86 -15.14
C PRO A 55 -5.60 2.39 -15.24
N SER A 56 -4.68 1.55 -15.72
CA SER A 56 -4.93 0.11 -15.75
C SER A 56 -5.26 -0.41 -14.34
N THR A 57 -5.99 -1.53 -14.26
CA THR A 57 -6.35 -2.13 -12.96
C THR A 57 -5.11 -2.38 -12.10
N GLN A 58 -4.02 -2.85 -12.72
CA GLN A 58 -2.76 -3.10 -12.05
C GLN A 58 -2.06 -1.80 -11.61
N GLU A 59 -1.98 -0.78 -12.47
CA GLU A 59 -1.37 0.51 -12.10
C GLU A 59 -2.07 1.14 -10.89
N LEU A 60 -3.41 1.10 -10.85
CA LEU A 60 -4.15 1.62 -9.72
C LEU A 60 -3.89 0.82 -8.45
N PHE A 61 -3.81 -0.51 -8.55
CA PHE A 61 -3.45 -1.37 -7.41
C PHE A 61 -2.10 -0.96 -6.84
N ILE A 62 -1.08 -0.83 -7.68
CA ILE A 62 0.27 -0.40 -7.27
C ILE A 62 0.26 0.97 -6.60
N ARG A 63 -0.46 1.95 -7.17
CA ARG A 63 -0.59 3.29 -6.57
C ARG A 63 -1.27 3.25 -5.21
N GLN A 64 -2.29 2.41 -5.04
CA GLN A 64 -2.98 2.27 -3.75
C GLN A 64 -2.14 1.48 -2.74
N THR A 65 -1.37 0.49 -3.17
CA THR A 65 -0.37 -0.17 -2.33
C THR A 65 0.68 0.83 -1.85
N TYR A 66 1.18 1.70 -2.74
CA TYR A 66 2.09 2.79 -2.37
C TYR A 66 1.49 3.69 -1.29
N LEU A 67 0.25 4.16 -1.49
CA LEU A 67 -0.43 5.02 -0.52
C LEU A 67 -0.64 4.32 0.83
N ALA A 68 -1.03 3.05 0.84
CA ALA A 68 -1.21 2.28 2.06
C ALA A 68 0.12 2.13 2.83
N LEU A 69 1.22 1.85 2.14
CA LEU A 69 2.56 1.77 2.74
C LEU A 69 3.00 3.12 3.31
N LEU A 70 2.83 4.20 2.55
CA LEU A 70 3.16 5.56 3.00
C LEU A 70 2.34 5.95 4.22
N ALA A 71 1.03 5.65 4.23
CA ALA A 71 0.13 5.91 5.35
C ALA A 71 0.58 5.15 6.61
N ARG A 72 0.91 3.86 6.48
CA ARG A 72 1.44 3.05 7.60
C ARG A 72 2.76 3.59 8.13
N LEU A 73 3.73 3.89 7.27
CA LEU A 73 5.02 4.45 7.69
C LEU A 73 4.85 5.81 8.39
N THR A 74 3.96 6.64 7.87
CA THR A 74 3.60 7.94 8.47
C THR A 74 2.92 7.75 9.81
N ALA A 75 1.93 6.86 9.91
CA ALA A 75 1.22 6.55 11.14
C ALA A 75 2.17 6.02 12.23
N ARG A 76 3.11 5.14 11.87
CA ARG A 76 4.12 4.66 12.81
C ARG A 76 4.95 5.81 13.38
N ARG A 77 5.29 6.82 12.58
CA ARG A 77 5.98 8.03 13.05
C ARG A 77 5.17 8.79 14.09
N PHE A 78 3.85 8.84 13.96
CA PHE A 78 2.96 9.47 14.95
C PHE A 78 2.80 8.63 16.23
N VAL A 79 2.72 7.30 16.10
CA VAL A 79 2.63 6.39 17.26
C VAL A 79 3.91 6.43 18.10
N ALA A 80 5.08 6.57 17.47
CA ALA A 80 6.37 6.63 18.15
C ALA A 80 7.24 7.82 17.67
N PRO A 81 6.89 9.07 18.04
CA PRO A 81 7.47 10.29 17.48
C PRO A 81 8.90 10.59 17.95
N ARG A 82 9.43 9.86 18.93
CA ARG A 82 10.82 10.01 19.39
C ARG A 82 11.68 8.76 19.16
N ARG A 83 11.10 7.71 18.60
CA ARG A 83 11.79 6.44 18.37
C ARG A 83 12.05 6.27 16.87
N PRO A 84 13.31 6.17 16.41
CA PRO A 84 13.59 5.76 15.04
C PRO A 84 13.11 4.32 14.81
N ILE A 85 12.92 3.91 13.56
CA ILE A 85 12.61 2.50 13.25
C ILE A 85 13.83 1.67 13.63
N SER A 86 13.63 0.66 14.48
CA SER A 86 14.71 -0.11 15.11
C SER A 86 15.33 -1.18 14.21
N GLY A 87 14.78 -1.45 13.03
CA GLY A 87 15.35 -2.42 12.08
C GLY A 87 14.33 -2.97 11.09
N ALA A 88 14.75 -3.95 10.30
CA ALA A 88 13.94 -4.59 9.26
C ALA A 88 12.70 -5.29 9.82
N GLU A 89 12.80 -5.90 11.01
CA GLU A 89 11.67 -6.55 11.68
C GLU A 89 10.54 -5.57 11.97
N GLU A 90 10.86 -4.40 12.54
CA GLU A 90 9.84 -3.37 12.79
C GLU A 90 9.25 -2.83 11.47
N ILE A 91 10.06 -2.71 10.40
CA ILE A 91 9.54 -2.34 9.08
C ILE A 91 8.52 -3.38 8.60
N LEU A 92 8.83 -4.67 8.73
CA LEU A 92 7.91 -5.74 8.35
C LEU A 92 6.63 -5.72 9.19
N GLU A 93 6.72 -5.50 10.50
CA GLU A 93 5.54 -5.36 11.37
C GLU A 93 4.67 -4.16 10.96
N VAL A 94 5.27 -3.05 10.53
CA VAL A 94 4.53 -1.88 10.04
C VAL A 94 3.86 -2.17 8.70
N ILE A 95 4.56 -2.85 7.78
CA ILE A 95 4.03 -3.23 6.47
C ILE A 95 2.86 -4.21 6.63
N ASN A 96 3.01 -5.22 7.49
CA ASN A 96 2.04 -6.28 7.76
C ASN A 96 0.94 -5.86 8.74
N VAL A 97 0.97 -4.62 9.24
CA VAL A 97 0.01 -4.06 10.21
C VAL A 97 0.16 -4.58 11.64
N ASP A 98 0.94 -5.64 11.88
CA ASP A 98 1.22 -6.21 13.22
C ASP A 98 1.61 -5.14 14.26
N TYR A 99 2.38 -4.13 13.85
CA TYR A 99 2.81 -3.03 14.71
C TYR A 99 1.61 -2.27 15.32
N PHE A 100 0.56 -2.05 14.52
CA PHE A 100 -0.64 -1.31 14.89
C PHE A 100 -1.62 -2.22 15.64
N SER A 101 -1.81 -3.45 15.16
CA SER A 101 -2.73 -4.43 15.76
C SER A 101 -2.36 -4.73 17.22
N ARG A 102 -1.07 -4.93 17.52
CA ARG A 102 -0.58 -5.14 18.90
C ARG A 102 -0.81 -3.95 19.84
N ARG A 103 -1.18 -2.79 19.30
CA ARG A 103 -1.47 -1.54 20.02
C ARG A 103 -2.94 -1.15 19.97
N GLY A 104 -3.81 -2.03 19.48
CA GLY A 104 -5.25 -1.78 19.40
C GLY A 104 -5.67 -0.78 18.31
N ILE A 105 -4.83 -0.56 17.29
CA ILE A 105 -5.12 0.37 16.18
C ILE A 105 -5.53 -0.45 14.94
N GLY A 106 -6.84 -0.69 14.77
CA GLY A 106 -7.40 -1.55 13.71
C GLY A 106 -7.45 -0.93 12.31
N ASN A 107 -7.49 0.40 12.19
CA ASN A 107 -7.78 1.13 10.94
C ASN A 107 -6.79 0.93 9.77
N PHE A 108 -5.70 0.18 9.96
CA PHE A 108 -4.68 -0.08 8.92
C PHE A 108 -4.74 -1.48 8.31
N GLY A 109 -5.57 -2.37 8.89
CA GLY A 109 -5.71 -3.78 8.49
C GLY A 109 -7.14 -4.31 8.57
N GLU A 110 -8.02 -3.69 9.36
CA GLU A 110 -9.43 -4.06 9.46
C GLU A 110 -10.25 -3.19 8.50
N GLY A 111 -10.46 -3.76 7.34
CA GLY A 111 -11.57 -3.45 6.46
C GLY A 111 -11.90 -4.76 5.78
N ASP A 112 -12.75 -5.55 6.44
CA ASP A 112 -13.28 -6.88 6.11
C ASP A 112 -12.30 -7.99 5.71
#